data_AF-A0A0D0QC76-F1
#
_entry.id   AF-A0A0D0QC76-F1
#
_cell.length_a   1.000
_cell.length_b   1.000
_cell.length_c   1.000
_cell.angle_alpha   90.00
_cell.angle_beta   90.00
_cell.angle_gamma   90.00
#
_symmetry.space_group_name_H-M   'P 1'
#
loop_
_entity.id
_entity.type
_entity.pdbx_description
1 polymer ?
#
loop_
_entity_poly.entity_id
_entity_poly.type
_entity_poly.pdbx_seq_one_letter_code
_entity_poly.pdbx_strand_id
1 'polypeptide(L)'
;MKLTDLPGLDPELATHLSALGITTIEGLAAAPVETLLTVRGVSTERAERLRAAARAASEPPDETTRGAVPADAAADGGLDGEVTEPPAPLGEAAKPREKD
;
A
#
# COMPACT_ATOMS: atom_id res chain seq x y z
N MET A 1 13.93 0.63 17.34
CA MET A 1 12.95 -0.01 18.25
C MET A 1 12.83 -1.49 17.87
N LYS A 2 12.65 -2.39 18.83
CA LYS A 2 12.52 -3.84 18.56
C LYS A 2 11.04 -4.21 18.43
N LEU A 3 10.73 -5.21 17.60
CA LEU A 3 9.37 -5.68 17.36
C LEU A 3 8.66 -6.14 18.66
N THR A 4 9.41 -6.64 19.64
CA THR A 4 8.93 -7.10 20.96
C THR A 4 8.41 -5.99 21.90
N ASP A 5 8.52 -4.72 21.52
CA ASP A 5 8.02 -3.60 22.33
C ASP A 5 6.50 -3.39 22.16
N LEU A 6 5.88 -4.09 21.19
CA LEU A 6 4.48 -3.92 20.84
C LEU A 6 3.54 -4.64 21.84
N PRO A 7 2.53 -3.96 22.42
CA PRO A 7 1.56 -4.60 23.30
C PRO A 7 0.73 -5.64 22.53
N GLY A 8 0.71 -6.88 23.02
CA GLY A 8 0.01 -8.01 22.39
C GLY A 8 0.89 -8.88 21.49
N LEU A 9 2.16 -8.51 21.30
CA LEU A 9 3.16 -9.34 20.65
C LEU A 9 3.95 -10.17 21.68
N ASP A 10 3.84 -11.49 21.58
CA ASP A 10 4.52 -12.42 22.47
C ASP A 10 5.91 -12.82 21.92
N PRO A 11 6.93 -13.08 22.77
CA PRO A 11 8.22 -13.60 22.30
C PRO A 11 8.13 -14.88 21.46
N GLU A 12 7.18 -15.78 21.73
CA GLU A 12 6.95 -16.97 20.90
C GLU A 12 6.47 -16.55 19.50
N LEU A 13 5.53 -15.60 19.44
CA LEU A 13 5.01 -15.06 18.19
C LEU A 13 6.10 -14.33 17.39
N ALA A 14 6.94 -13.53 18.06
CA ALA A 14 8.06 -12.84 17.44
C ALA A 14 9.08 -13.82 16.83
N THR A 15 9.27 -14.98 17.44
CA THR A 15 10.12 -16.05 16.90
C THR A 15 9.53 -16.63 15.61
N HIS A 16 8.22 -16.91 15.60
CA HIS A 16 7.52 -17.37 14.40
C HIS A 16 7.53 -16.33 13.27
N LEU A 17 7.34 -15.05 13.60
CA LEU A 17 7.42 -13.95 12.65
C LEU A 17 8.84 -13.79 12.08
N SER A 18 9.87 -13.94 12.91
CA SER A 18 11.26 -13.92 12.46
C SER A 18 11.57 -15.04 11.47
N ALA A 19 10.98 -16.22 11.65
CA ALA A 19 11.09 -17.33 10.70
C ALA A 19 10.42 -17.02 9.34
N LEU A 20 9.44 -16.11 9.33
CA LEU A 20 8.77 -15.61 8.12
C LEU A 20 9.49 -14.38 7.52
N GLY A 21 10.62 -13.95 8.10
CA GLY A 21 11.36 -12.76 7.69
C GLY A 21 10.84 -11.44 8.29
N ILE A 22 9.81 -11.49 9.14
CA ILE A 22 9.22 -10.34 9.81
C ILE A 22 9.98 -10.09 11.12
N THR A 23 11.02 -9.26 11.05
CA THR A 23 11.90 -8.95 12.20
C THR A 23 11.74 -7.52 12.71
N THR A 24 10.96 -6.69 12.01
CA THR A 24 10.76 -5.25 12.29
C THR A 24 9.27 -4.89 12.39
N ILE A 25 8.97 -3.77 13.05
CA ILE A 25 7.60 -3.24 13.18
C ILE A 25 7.01 -2.91 11.81
N GLU A 26 7.80 -2.28 10.94
CA GLU A 26 7.46 -2.05 9.51
C GLU A 26 7.10 -3.35 8.79
N GLY A 27 7.91 -4.40 8.96
CA GLY A 27 7.65 -5.71 8.37
C GLY A 27 6.34 -6.31 8.86
N LEU A 28 6.00 -6.13 10.14
CA LEU A 28 4.73 -6.59 10.70
C LEU A 28 3.53 -5.77 10.18
N ALA A 29 3.68 -4.45 10.05
CA ALA A 29 2.65 -3.56 9.50
C ALA A 29 2.33 -3.87 8.03
N ALA A 30 3.37 -4.18 7.24
CA ALA A 30 3.27 -4.52 5.83
C ALA A 30 2.86 -5.99 5.58
N ALA A 31 3.04 -6.88 6.55
CA ALA A 31 2.71 -8.30 6.41
C ALA A 31 1.21 -8.52 6.14
N PRO A 32 0.84 -9.49 5.27
CA PRO A 32 -0.56 -9.81 5.05
C PRO A 32 -1.13 -10.65 6.20
N VAL A 33 -2.44 -10.52 6.43
CA VAL A 33 -3.16 -11.27 7.47
C VAL A 33 -3.00 -12.78 7.27
N GLU A 34 -3.01 -13.25 6.03
CA GLU A 34 -2.84 -14.67 5.70
C GLU A 34 -1.50 -15.23 6.20
N THR A 35 -0.41 -14.46 6.12
CA THR A 35 0.89 -14.86 6.67
C THR A 35 0.82 -14.98 8.19
N LEU A 36 0.13 -14.07 8.87
CA LEU A 36 -0.05 -14.13 10.32
C LEU A 36 -0.91 -15.33 10.74
N LEU A 37 -1.92 -15.69 9.94
CA LEU A 37 -2.77 -16.87 10.16
C LEU A 37 -2.01 -18.20 10.02
N THR A 38 -0.85 -18.22 9.37
CA THR A 38 0.02 -19.41 9.36
C THR A 38 0.63 -19.71 10.72
N VAL A 39 0.68 -18.71 11.61
CA VAL A 39 1.22 -18.85 12.96
C VAL A 39 0.16 -19.47 13.87
N ARG A 40 0.52 -20.58 14.52
CA ARG A 40 -0.38 -21.31 15.43
C ARG A 40 -0.84 -20.40 16.57
N GLY A 41 -2.17 -20.30 16.76
CA GLY A 41 -2.76 -19.46 17.82
C GLY A 41 -3.00 -18.01 17.42
N VAL A 42 -2.77 -17.65 16.15
CA VAL A 42 -3.19 -16.37 15.59
C VAL A 42 -4.50 -16.55 14.83
N SER A 43 -5.51 -15.78 15.24
CA SER A 43 -6.79 -15.65 14.54
C SER A 43 -6.81 -14.37 13.72
N THR A 44 -7.77 -14.25 12.80
CA THR A 44 -7.92 -13.10 11.90
C THR A 44 -7.97 -11.79 12.68
N GLU A 45 -8.81 -11.70 13.70
CA GLU A 45 -8.94 -10.50 14.54
C GLU A 45 -7.61 -10.12 15.23
N ARG A 46 -6.87 -11.12 15.73
CA ARG A 46 -5.58 -10.90 16.38
C ARG A 46 -4.53 -10.41 15.37
N ALA A 47 -4.50 -11.00 14.18
CA ALA A 47 -3.62 -10.58 13.10
C ALA A 47 -3.89 -9.13 12.68
N GLU A 48 -5.15 -8.72 12.55
CA GLU A 48 -5.53 -7.35 12.21
C GLU A 48 -5.14 -6.36 13.32
N ARG A 49 -5.39 -6.70 14.58
CA ARG A 49 -4.97 -5.90 15.74
C ARG A 49 -3.46 -5.70 15.76
N LEU A 50 -2.68 -6.75 15.50
CA LEU A 50 -1.22 -6.70 15.47
C LEU A 50 -0.70 -5.78 14.35
N ARG A 51 -1.25 -5.88 13.13
CA ARG A 51 -0.89 -4.97 12.02
C ARG A 51 -1.23 -3.52 12.34
N ALA A 52 -2.42 -3.28 12.89
CA ALA A 52 -2.86 -1.93 13.24
C ALA A 52 -1.95 -1.32 14.32
N ALA A 53 -1.61 -2.09 15.36
CA ALA A 53 -0.68 -1.67 16.39
C ALA A 53 0.73 -1.42 15.82
N ALA A 54 1.19 -2.26 14.88
CA ALA A 54 2.49 -2.09 14.25
C ALA A 54 2.54 -0.82 13.39
N ARG A 55 1.49 -0.52 12.61
CA ARG A 55 1.37 0.76 11.90
C ARG A 55 1.41 1.95 12.85
N ALA A 56 0.62 1.91 13.91
CA ALA A 56 0.54 3.00 14.88
C ALA A 56 1.85 3.22 15.66
N ALA A 57 2.69 2.18 15.80
CA ALA A 57 4.00 2.29 16.43
C ALA A 57 5.11 2.71 15.45
N SER A 58 4.93 2.41 14.16
CA SER A 58 5.90 2.76 13.10
C SER A 58 5.69 4.19 12.59
N GLU A 59 4.44 4.63 12.47
CA GLU A 59 4.11 6.02 12.22
C GLU A 59 4.34 6.81 13.52
N PRO A 60 5.33 7.74 13.56
CA PRO A 60 5.43 8.66 14.68
C PRO A 60 4.11 9.42 14.80
N PRO A 61 3.69 9.84 16.01
CA PRO A 61 2.48 10.63 16.21
C PRO A 61 2.72 12.06 15.71
N ASP A 62 2.89 12.23 14.41
CA ASP A 62 2.80 13.50 13.73
C ASP A 62 1.90 13.29 12.51
N GLU A 63 0.83 14.07 12.47
CA GLU A 63 -0.21 14.08 11.44
C GLU A 63 -1.31 13.01 11.56
N THR A 64 -2.15 13.24 12.57
CA THR A 64 -3.60 13.06 12.40
C THR A 64 -4.00 13.51 11.00
N THR A 65 -4.57 12.62 10.20
CA THR A 65 -5.66 12.94 9.27
C THR A 65 -5.63 14.36 8.67
N ARG A 66 -4.68 14.68 7.79
CA ARG A 66 -4.82 15.82 6.87
C ARG A 66 -4.77 15.32 5.45
N GLY A 67 -5.90 14.77 5.00
CA GLY A 67 -6.02 14.25 3.64
C GLY A 67 -7.32 13.55 3.32
N ALA A 68 -8.25 13.36 4.27
CA ALA A 68 -9.66 13.32 3.91
C ALA A 68 -10.16 14.76 3.89
N VAL A 69 -9.92 15.47 2.78
CA VAL A 69 -10.77 16.62 2.45
C VAL A 69 -12.08 16.06 1.91
N PRO A 70 -13.20 16.14 2.65
CA PRO A 70 -14.48 15.84 2.05
C PRO A 70 -14.72 16.84 0.92
N ALA A 71 -15.15 16.31 -0.22
CA ALA A 71 -15.73 17.07 -1.30
C ALA A 71 -16.91 17.90 -0.78
N ASP A 72 -16.81 19.23 -0.81
CA ASP A 72 -17.87 20.11 -1.31
C ASP A 72 -17.39 21.57 -1.48
N ALA A 73 -17.73 22.15 -2.65
CA ALA A 73 -17.84 23.59 -2.95
C ALA A 73 -16.55 24.47 -2.98
N ALA A 74 -16.31 25.37 -3.94
CA ALA A 74 -17.02 25.81 -5.13
C ALA A 74 -16.10 26.69 -6.00
N ALA A 75 -16.34 26.63 -7.31
CA ALA A 75 -16.39 27.71 -8.30
C ALA A 75 -15.21 28.69 -8.54
N ASP A 76 -14.98 28.83 -9.85
CA ASP A 76 -14.68 30.06 -10.61
C ASP A 76 -13.21 30.46 -10.84
N GLY A 77 -12.87 30.59 -12.13
CA GLY A 77 -11.58 31.09 -12.58
C GLY A 77 -11.13 30.42 -13.87
N GLY A 78 -11.80 30.71 -14.98
CA GLY A 78 -11.29 30.35 -16.30
C GLY A 78 -9.98 31.07 -16.62
N LEU A 79 -9.15 30.44 -17.45
CA LEU A 79 -8.42 31.14 -18.50
C LEU A 79 -7.89 30.16 -19.53
N ASP A 80 -8.27 30.49 -20.74
CA ASP A 80 -7.92 30.02 -22.06
C ASP A 80 -6.44 29.65 -22.22
N GLY A 81 -6.22 28.51 -22.86
CA GLY A 81 -4.93 28.07 -23.36
C GLY A 81 -5.14 27.30 -24.66
N GLU A 82 -5.55 28.01 -25.71
CA GLU A 82 -5.46 27.53 -27.08
C GLU A 82 -3.97 27.40 -27.45
N VAL A 83 -3.48 26.18 -27.71
CA VAL A 83 -2.38 25.94 -28.65
C VAL A 83 -2.62 24.61 -29.37
N THR A 84 -3.21 24.77 -30.55
CA THR A 84 -3.06 24.04 -31.84
C THR A 84 -2.25 22.72 -31.91
N GLU A 85 -2.94 21.70 -32.43
CA GLU A 85 -2.60 20.66 -33.44
C GLU A 85 -1.18 20.04 -33.56
N PRO A 86 -1.09 18.73 -33.91
CA PRO A 86 -1.66 18.21 -35.17
C PRO A 86 -2.38 16.84 -35.09
N PRO A 87 -3.35 16.56 -36.00
CA PRO A 87 -3.87 15.24 -36.24
C PRO A 87 -2.90 14.44 -37.11
N ALA A 88 -2.73 13.16 -36.78
CA ALA A 88 -2.08 12.22 -37.67
C ALA A 88 -3.01 11.87 -38.85
N PRO A 89 -2.55 11.93 -40.11
CA PRO A 89 -3.09 11.10 -41.17
C PRO A 89 -2.18 9.87 -41.31
N LEU A 90 -2.71 8.68 -41.02
CA LEU A 90 -3.42 7.82 -41.96
C LEU A 90 -2.43 7.00 -42.83
N GLY A 91 -2.32 5.74 -42.44
CA GLY A 91 -1.99 4.56 -43.24
C GLY A 91 -1.13 4.75 -44.49
N GLU A 92 0.15 4.43 -44.37
CA GLU A 92 1.00 4.11 -45.52
C GLU A 92 1.37 2.63 -45.53
N ALA A 93 0.85 1.97 -46.57
CA ALA A 93 1.33 0.80 -47.30
C ALA A 93 2.34 -0.17 -46.64
N ALA A 94 1.89 -1.42 -46.46
CA ALA A 94 2.71 -2.59 -46.77
C ALA A 94 1.86 -3.69 -47.44
N LYS A 95 2.07 -3.85 -48.74
CA LYS A 95 1.81 -5.06 -49.55
C LYS A 95 3.14 -5.31 -50.29
N PRO A 96 3.55 -6.53 -50.71
CA PRO A 96 2.82 -7.80 -50.84
C PRO A 96 3.59 -9.08 -50.36
N ARG A 97 2.91 -10.24 -50.50
CA ARG A 97 3.36 -11.65 -50.80
C ARG A 97 4.88 -11.94 -50.78
N GLU A 98 5.40 -13.08 -50.31
CA GLU A 98 5.17 -14.46 -50.78
C GLU A 98 6.09 -15.44 -50.01
N LYS A 99 5.56 -16.62 -49.63
CA LYS A 99 6.12 -18.00 -49.59
C LYS A 99 7.58 -18.27 -49.20
N ASP A 100 7.77 -19.06 -48.13
CA ASP A 100 8.40 -20.41 -48.16
C ASP A 100 7.87 -21.24 -46.96
#